data_AF-A0A3G2TB50-F1
#
_entry.id   AF-A0A3G2TB50-F1
#
_cell.length_a   1.000
_cell.length_b   1.000
_cell.length_c   1.000
_cell.angle_alpha   90.00
_cell.angle_beta   90.00
_cell.angle_gamma   90.00
#
_symmetry.space_group_name_H-M   'P 1'
#
loop_
_entity.id
_entity.type
_entity.pdbx_description
1 polymer ?
#
loop_
_entity_poly.entity_id
_entity_poly.type
_entity_poly.pdbx_seq_one_letter_code
_entity_poly.pdbx_strand_id
1 'polypeptide(L)'
;MKKILLLTALFVFNFGFSQKPLTSSLENLDQKFLKKFHIKKDVFDNKTVIYEKKSYGQNIRIKPYLVIKDGLVFYRVGLMFDGYSEWPDMHTFKFLIDDQVYNLPLGETRKKISHQITAVETSNLLLNDEEIEIFRKVGSAKTPVQYRISGNKNTDLKLYVNSYIKITKELYDMLTK
;
A
#
# COMPACT_ATOMS: atom_id res chain seq x y z
N MET A 1 23.26 35.94 39.44
CA MET A 1 22.37 36.18 38.29
C MET A 1 22.11 34.85 37.58
N LYS A 2 20.85 34.39 37.58
CA LYS A 2 20.42 33.11 36.98
C LYS A 2 20.43 33.24 35.45
N LYS A 3 21.18 32.39 34.75
CA LYS A 3 20.98 32.18 33.30
C LYS A 3 19.95 31.07 33.13
N ILE A 4 18.79 31.45 32.63
CA ILE A 4 17.70 30.54 32.25
C ILE A 4 18.15 29.81 30.99
N LEU A 5 18.30 28.49 31.07
CA LEU A 5 18.41 27.63 29.90
C LEU A 5 17.00 27.57 29.27
N LEU A 6 16.82 28.21 28.12
CA LEU A 6 15.66 27.95 27.28
C LEU A 6 15.88 26.58 26.61
N LEU A 7 15.25 25.54 27.16
CA LEU A 7 15.09 24.28 26.47
C LEU A 7 14.00 24.49 25.41
N THR A 8 14.40 24.74 24.17
CA THR A 8 13.49 24.60 23.02
C THR A 8 13.19 23.12 22.86
N ALA A 9 12.09 22.67 23.45
CA ALA A 9 11.47 21.40 23.09
C ALA A 9 11.07 21.48 21.62
N LEU A 10 11.89 20.89 20.77
CA LEU A 10 11.56 20.64 19.37
C LEU A 10 10.34 19.70 19.38
N PHE A 11 9.17 20.23 19.03
CA PHE A 11 8.00 19.42 18.72
C PHE A 11 8.38 18.53 17.53
N VAL A 12 8.76 17.28 17.82
CA VAL A 12 8.79 16.23 16.81
C VAL A 12 7.35 15.98 16.45
N PHE A 13 6.91 16.54 15.32
CA PHE A 13 5.72 16.05 14.65
C PHE A 13 5.89 14.54 14.51
N ASN A 14 4.95 13.78 15.10
CA ASN A 14 4.84 12.33 14.89
C ASN A 14 4.53 12.09 13.41
N PHE A 15 5.56 12.09 12.56
CA PHE A 15 5.47 11.52 11.23
C PHE A 15 5.28 10.02 11.42
N GLY A 16 4.12 9.50 10.98
CA GLY A 16 3.86 8.06 10.95
C GLY A 16 5.01 7.36 10.22
N PHE A 17 5.55 6.30 10.80
CA PHE A 17 6.71 5.65 10.22
C PHE A 17 6.28 4.87 8.98
N SER A 18 7.01 5.05 7.88
CA SER A 18 6.81 4.30 6.63
C SER A 18 7.29 2.84 6.69
N GLN A 19 7.89 2.48 7.82
CA GLN A 19 8.51 1.18 8.08
C GLN A 19 8.39 0.87 9.57
N LYS A 20 8.31 -0.42 9.92
CA LYS A 20 8.30 -0.86 11.32
C LYS A 20 9.38 -1.92 11.55
N PRO A 21 9.93 -2.05 12.77
CA PRO A 21 10.78 -3.17 13.12
C PRO A 21 10.08 -4.51 12.86
N LEU A 22 10.85 -5.49 12.38
CA LEU A 22 10.41 -6.88 12.32
C LEU A 22 10.45 -7.46 13.75
N THR A 23 9.28 -7.72 14.32
CA THR A 23 9.14 -8.26 15.69
C THR A 23 8.97 -9.78 15.71
N SER A 24 8.53 -10.36 14.60
CA SER A 24 8.25 -11.79 14.46
C SER A 24 8.85 -12.38 13.19
N SER A 25 9.47 -13.57 13.30
CA SER A 25 9.93 -14.33 12.14
C SER A 25 8.75 -14.98 11.42
N LEU A 26 8.83 -15.07 10.08
CA LEU A 26 7.88 -15.83 9.27
C LEU A 26 7.78 -17.29 9.70
N GLU A 27 8.86 -17.89 10.20
CA GLU A 27 8.89 -19.30 10.64
C GLU A 27 7.96 -19.56 11.83
N ASN A 28 7.69 -18.51 12.63
CA ASN A 28 6.84 -18.60 13.83
C ASN A 28 5.36 -18.35 13.53
N LEU A 29 5.00 -17.99 12.29
CA LEU A 29 3.61 -17.72 11.91
C LEU A 29 2.88 -19.00 11.47
N ASP A 30 1.55 -18.98 11.55
CA ASP A 30 0.71 -20.09 11.10
C ASP A 30 0.97 -20.43 9.61
N GLN A 31 1.42 -21.66 9.38
CA GLN A 31 1.77 -22.14 8.04
C GLN A 31 0.56 -22.20 7.11
N LYS A 32 -0.65 -22.42 7.64
CA LYS A 32 -1.88 -22.39 6.83
C LYS A 32 -2.18 -20.96 6.34
N PHE A 33 -1.98 -19.96 7.20
CA PHE A 33 -2.06 -18.55 6.82
C PHE A 33 -0.99 -18.17 5.80
N LEU A 34 0.27 -18.54 6.01
CA LEU A 34 1.38 -18.22 5.09
C LEU A 34 1.21 -18.81 3.69
N LYS A 35 0.53 -19.96 3.56
CA LYS A 35 0.21 -20.55 2.25
C LYS A 35 -0.58 -19.62 1.32
N LYS A 36 -1.23 -18.58 1.85
CA LYS A 36 -1.93 -17.55 1.06
C LYS A 36 -0.98 -16.58 0.33
N PHE A 37 0.33 -16.61 0.61
CA PHE A 37 1.29 -15.63 0.09
C PHE A 37 2.36 -16.25 -0.81
N HIS A 38 2.78 -15.51 -1.81
CA HIS A 38 4.08 -15.68 -2.43
C HIS A 38 5.13 -14.96 -1.56
N ILE A 39 6.17 -15.70 -1.17
CA ILE A 39 7.32 -15.18 -0.43
C ILE A 39 8.52 -15.35 -1.34
N LYS A 40 9.10 -14.24 -1.80
CA LYS A 40 10.24 -14.24 -2.72
C LYS A 40 11.44 -13.58 -2.05
N LYS A 41 12.53 -14.34 -1.91
CA LYS A 41 13.82 -13.81 -1.46
C LYS A 41 14.58 -13.28 -2.67
N ASP A 42 15.05 -12.05 -2.57
CA ASP A 42 15.95 -11.42 -3.52
C ASP A 42 17.32 -11.32 -2.85
N VAL A 43 18.24 -12.19 -3.27
CA VAL A 43 19.56 -12.34 -2.66
C VAL A 43 20.51 -11.20 -3.00
N PHE A 44 20.30 -10.51 -4.13
CA PHE A 44 21.14 -9.39 -4.54
C PHE A 44 20.85 -8.16 -3.68
N ASP A 45 19.57 -7.89 -3.45
CA ASP A 45 19.14 -6.72 -2.67
C ASP A 45 18.94 -7.01 -1.17
N ASN A 46 19.25 -8.25 -0.74
CA ASN A 46 19.03 -8.76 0.61
C ASN A 46 17.64 -8.41 1.16
N LYS A 47 16.60 -8.68 0.37
CA LYS A 47 15.21 -8.36 0.73
C LYS A 47 14.29 -9.56 0.50
N THR A 48 13.21 -9.61 1.26
CA THR A 48 12.11 -10.55 1.03
C THR A 48 10.87 -9.76 0.62
N VAL A 49 10.28 -10.12 -0.51
CA VAL A 49 9.02 -9.52 -1.01
C VAL A 49 7.89 -10.51 -0.78
N ILE A 50 6.82 -10.05 -0.14
CA ILE A 50 5.67 -10.88 0.21
C ILE A 50 4.40 -10.26 -0.35
N TYR A 51 3.64 -11.04 -1.11
CA TYR A 51 2.36 -10.59 -1.66
C TYR A 51 1.38 -11.74 -1.73
N GLU A 52 0.08 -11.44 -1.65
CA GLU A 52 -0.97 -12.46 -1.68
C GLU A 52 -0.96 -13.20 -3.03
N LYS A 53 -1.13 -14.53 -2.97
CA LYS A 53 -1.31 -15.37 -4.16
C LYS A 53 -2.66 -15.03 -4.78
N LYS A 54 -2.66 -14.59 -6.04
CA LYS A 54 -3.85 -14.12 -6.76
C LYS A 54 -5.09 -14.96 -6.45
N SER A 55 -6.01 -14.39 -5.68
CA SER A 55 -7.34 -14.94 -5.44
C SER A 55 -8.31 -14.54 -6.56
N TYR A 56 -9.41 -15.29 -6.68
CA TYR A 56 -10.49 -14.98 -7.61
C TYR A 56 -11.05 -13.58 -7.33
N GLY A 57 -11.15 -12.73 -8.37
CA GLY A 57 -11.69 -11.38 -8.24
C GLY A 57 -10.72 -10.33 -7.67
N GLN A 58 -9.45 -10.67 -7.40
CA GLN A 58 -8.47 -9.67 -6.98
C GLN A 58 -8.34 -8.56 -8.03
N ASN A 59 -8.47 -7.31 -7.57
CA ASN A 59 -8.33 -6.16 -8.45
C ASN A 59 -6.84 -5.96 -8.79
N ILE A 60 -6.50 -6.17 -10.06
CA ILE A 60 -5.13 -6.02 -10.55
C ILE A 60 -4.58 -4.59 -10.45
N ARG A 61 -5.43 -3.60 -10.18
CA ARG A 61 -5.11 -2.18 -10.10
C ARG A 61 -4.64 -1.72 -8.73
N ILE A 62 -4.90 -2.47 -7.67
CA ILE A 62 -4.48 -2.14 -6.30
C ILE A 62 -3.82 -3.38 -5.71
N LYS A 63 -2.51 -3.35 -5.55
CA LYS A 63 -1.69 -4.52 -5.15
C LYS A 63 -0.85 -4.17 -3.93
N PRO A 64 -1.36 -4.37 -2.70
CA PRO A 64 -0.55 -4.23 -1.51
C PRO A 64 0.43 -5.40 -1.40
N TYR A 65 1.63 -5.13 -0.94
CA TYR A 65 2.68 -6.10 -0.70
C TYR A 65 3.60 -5.61 0.43
N LEU A 66 4.30 -6.54 1.05
CA LEU A 66 5.28 -6.24 2.08
C LEU A 66 6.69 -6.46 1.52
N VAL A 67 7.61 -5.64 2.01
CA VAL A 67 9.04 -5.88 1.84
C VAL A 67 9.65 -6.00 3.22
N ILE A 68 10.44 -7.05 3.46
CA ILE A 68 11.29 -7.17 4.64
C ILE A 68 12.72 -6.93 4.18
N LYS A 69 13.39 -5.96 4.78
CA LYS A 69 14.78 -5.60 4.47
C LYS A 69 15.43 -5.00 5.71
N ASP A 70 16.66 -5.40 6.02
CA ASP A 70 17.46 -4.83 7.12
C ASP A 70 16.73 -4.80 8.48
N GLY A 71 16.00 -5.88 8.80
CA GLY A 71 15.23 -5.99 10.05
C GLY A 71 13.97 -5.11 10.11
N LEU A 72 13.57 -4.53 8.99
CA LEU A 72 12.40 -3.65 8.87
C LEU A 72 11.37 -4.24 7.92
N VAL A 73 10.10 -3.95 8.20
CA VAL A 73 8.94 -4.30 7.38
C VAL A 73 8.34 -3.03 6.79
N PHE A 74 8.23 -3.02 5.46
CA PHE A 74 7.71 -1.91 4.67
C PHE A 74 6.36 -2.33 4.07
N TYR A 75 5.30 -1.56 4.33
CA TYR A 75 4.02 -1.74 3.66
C TYR A 75 4.03 -0.94 2.36
N ARG A 76 3.88 -1.61 1.23
CA ARG A 76 3.90 -0.97 -0.09
C ARG A 76 2.64 -1.28 -0.86
N VAL A 77 2.28 -0.41 -1.80
CA VAL A 77 1.19 -0.66 -2.73
C VAL A 77 1.59 -0.30 -4.15
N GLY A 78 1.37 -1.25 -5.07
CA GLY A 78 1.37 -0.99 -6.50
C GLY A 78 -0.03 -0.55 -6.92
N LEU A 79 -0.12 0.63 -7.53
CA LEU A 79 -1.34 1.18 -8.11
C LEU A 79 -1.20 1.22 -9.62
N MET A 80 -2.27 0.89 -10.34
CA MET A 80 -2.25 0.80 -11.80
C MET A 80 -3.55 1.33 -12.40
N PHE A 81 -3.41 2.14 -13.44
CA PHE A 81 -4.46 2.38 -14.42
C PHE A 81 -4.16 1.56 -15.69
N ASP A 82 -5.23 1.08 -16.31
CA ASP A 82 -5.21 0.34 -17.57
C ASP A 82 -6.49 0.74 -18.31
N GLY A 83 -6.32 1.45 -19.44
CA GLY A 83 -7.38 1.99 -20.28
C GLY A 83 -6.95 2.21 -21.73
N TYR A 84 -7.93 2.38 -22.62
CA TYR A 84 -7.68 2.56 -24.04
C TYR A 84 -7.23 4.00 -24.36
N SER A 85 -6.14 4.13 -25.11
CA SER A 85 -5.62 5.34 -25.77
C SER A 85 -5.25 6.56 -24.92
N GLU A 86 -5.66 6.67 -23.66
CA GLU A 86 -5.44 7.89 -22.87
C GLU A 86 -4.84 7.64 -21.49
N TRP A 87 -3.88 8.48 -21.14
CA TRP A 87 -3.19 8.49 -19.86
C TRP A 87 -3.90 9.44 -18.91
N PRO A 88 -4.35 8.99 -17.72
CA PRO A 88 -4.96 9.87 -16.75
C PRO A 88 -3.94 10.80 -16.09
N ASP A 89 -2.63 10.57 -16.25
CA ASP A 89 -1.56 11.30 -15.57
C ASP A 89 -1.78 11.29 -14.06
N MET A 90 -1.74 10.10 -13.47
CA MET A 90 -2.25 9.85 -12.12
C MET A 90 -1.52 10.71 -11.07
N HIS A 91 -2.25 11.57 -10.38
CA HIS A 91 -1.74 12.41 -9.29
C HIS A 91 -2.21 11.97 -7.91
N THR A 92 -3.42 11.41 -7.81
CA THR A 92 -4.01 11.02 -6.52
C THR A 92 -4.91 9.81 -6.70
N PHE A 93 -4.86 8.89 -5.75
CA PHE A 93 -5.84 7.82 -5.60
C PHE A 93 -6.78 8.18 -4.46
N LYS A 94 -8.09 8.14 -4.68
CA LYS A 94 -9.09 8.49 -3.66
C LYS A 94 -9.94 7.27 -3.35
N PHE A 95 -10.21 7.01 -2.08
CA PHE A 95 -11.15 6.00 -1.63
C PHE A 95 -12.36 6.68 -0.99
N LEU A 96 -13.57 6.22 -1.32
CA LEU A 96 -14.80 6.58 -0.61
C LEU A 96 -15.20 5.39 0.26
N ILE A 97 -15.09 5.56 1.59
CA ILE A 97 -15.38 4.54 2.60
C ILE A 97 -16.25 5.20 3.66
N ASP A 98 -17.41 4.62 3.94
CA ASP A 98 -18.36 5.13 4.95
C ASP A 98 -18.63 6.64 4.80
N ASP A 99 -18.93 7.06 3.57
CA ASP A 99 -19.18 8.46 3.15
C ASP A 99 -18.02 9.44 3.38
N GLN A 100 -16.83 8.93 3.70
CA GLN A 100 -15.62 9.73 3.87
C GLN A 100 -14.63 9.49 2.72
N VAL A 101 -14.04 10.58 2.24
CA VAL A 101 -13.03 10.55 1.18
C VAL A 101 -11.63 10.53 1.79
N TYR A 102 -10.88 9.49 1.47
CA TYR A 102 -9.49 9.33 1.85
C TYR A 102 -8.60 9.54 0.61
N ASN A 103 -7.67 10.48 0.70
CA ASN A 103 -6.75 10.79 -0.39
C ASN A 103 -5.41 10.11 -0.16
N LEU A 104 -4.90 9.47 -1.20
CA LEU A 104 -3.57 8.89 -1.25
C LEU A 104 -2.80 9.58 -2.37
N PRO A 105 -1.94 10.58 -2.04
CA PRO A 105 -1.15 11.28 -3.05
C PRO A 105 -0.22 10.28 -3.75
N LEU A 106 -0.11 10.40 -5.06
CA LEU A 106 0.78 9.57 -5.85
C LEU A 106 2.12 10.30 -6.01
N GLY A 107 3.21 9.56 -5.84
CA GLY A 107 4.53 10.02 -6.28
C GLY A 107 4.71 9.86 -7.78
N GLU A 108 5.94 9.63 -8.21
CA GLU A 108 6.24 9.38 -9.62
C GLU A 108 5.44 8.20 -10.19
N THR A 109 4.94 8.38 -11.41
CA THR A 109 4.26 7.35 -12.17
C THR A 109 5.13 6.89 -13.33
N ARG A 110 5.02 5.60 -13.67
CA ARG A 110 5.66 5.00 -14.83
C ARG A 110 4.62 4.66 -15.88
N LYS A 111 4.96 4.96 -17.12
CA LYS A 111 4.11 4.83 -18.28
C LYS A 111 4.63 3.77 -19.24
N LYS A 112 3.81 2.77 -19.58
CA LYS A 112 4.06 1.83 -20.69
C LYS A 112 2.84 1.58 -21.59
N ILE A 113 3.07 1.35 -22.88
CA ILE A 113 2.04 0.85 -23.79
C ILE A 113 1.99 -0.67 -23.70
N SER A 114 0.81 -1.24 -23.47
CA SER A 114 0.55 -2.68 -23.50
C SER A 114 -0.27 -3.03 -24.74
N HIS A 115 0.05 -4.16 -25.39
CA HIS A 115 -0.69 -4.67 -26.55
C HIS A 115 -1.00 -3.62 -27.63
N GLN A 116 -0.01 -2.77 -27.96
CA GLN A 116 -0.04 -1.70 -28.97
C GLN A 116 -1.06 -0.56 -28.77
N ILE A 117 -2.14 -0.72 -28.00
CA ILE A 117 -3.22 0.29 -27.89
C ILE A 117 -3.63 0.65 -26.45
N THR A 118 -3.15 -0.10 -25.46
CA THR A 118 -3.57 0.06 -24.07
C THR A 118 -2.55 0.89 -23.29
N ALA A 119 -2.96 2.05 -22.78
CA ALA A 119 -2.14 2.89 -21.92
C ALA A 119 -2.13 2.30 -20.50
N VAL A 120 -0.95 1.99 -19.98
CA VAL A 120 -0.78 1.45 -18.61
C VAL A 120 0.11 2.39 -17.80
N GLU A 121 -0.49 3.01 -16.80
CA GLU A 121 0.19 3.89 -15.86
C GLU A 121 0.27 3.22 -14.49
N THR A 122 1.43 3.28 -13.85
CA THR A 122 1.69 2.58 -12.58
C THR A 122 2.41 3.48 -11.59
N SER A 123 2.07 3.36 -10.31
CA SER A 123 2.82 3.96 -9.21
C SER A 123 3.11 2.89 -8.15
N ASN A 124 4.23 3.03 -7.44
CA ASN A 124 4.60 2.14 -6.34
C ASN A 124 4.88 2.99 -5.10
N LEU A 125 3.96 2.96 -4.14
CA LEU A 125 4.04 3.77 -2.95
C LEU A 125 4.59 2.98 -1.78
N LEU A 126 5.37 3.66 -0.94
CA LEU A 126 5.67 3.23 0.41
C LEU A 126 4.68 3.94 1.33
N LEU A 127 3.89 3.18 2.08
CA LEU A 127 2.82 3.74 2.90
C LEU A 127 3.32 4.11 4.30
N ASN A 128 2.89 5.26 4.80
CA ASN A 128 3.03 5.64 6.20
C ASN A 128 1.88 5.08 7.07
N ASP A 129 1.95 5.27 8.39
CA ASP A 129 0.93 4.76 9.32
C ASP A 129 -0.51 5.23 9.02
N GLU A 130 -0.70 6.49 8.61
CA GLU A 130 -2.02 7.04 8.24
C GLU A 130 -2.55 6.38 6.97
N GLU A 131 -1.69 6.20 5.97
CA GLU A 131 -2.07 5.57 4.71
C GLU A 131 -2.33 4.07 4.87
N ILE A 132 -1.55 3.39 5.70
CA ILE A 132 -1.78 2.00 6.08
C ILE A 132 -3.14 1.85 6.76
N GLU A 133 -3.55 2.83 7.55
CA GLU A 133 -4.86 2.86 8.20
C GLU A 133 -6.02 3.00 7.18
N ILE A 134 -5.82 3.75 6.09
CA ILE A 134 -6.76 3.75 4.94
C ILE A 134 -6.90 2.32 4.39
N PHE A 135 -5.80 1.61 4.16
CA PHE A 135 -5.85 0.22 3.65
C PHE A 135 -6.49 -0.76 4.64
N ARG A 136 -6.35 -0.53 5.96
CA ARG A 136 -7.10 -1.29 6.98
C ARG A 136 -8.60 -1.10 6.81
N LYS A 137 -9.06 0.14 6.61
CA LYS A 137 -10.48 0.46 6.37
C LYS A 137 -10.97 -0.16 5.06
N VAL A 138 -10.19 -0.02 3.97
CA VAL A 138 -10.51 -0.63 2.66
C VAL A 138 -10.67 -2.14 2.80
N GLY A 139 -9.73 -2.83 3.46
CA GLY A 139 -9.80 -4.30 3.65
C GLY A 139 -10.94 -4.76 4.58
N SER A 140 -11.43 -3.88 5.45
CA SER A 140 -12.51 -4.19 6.41
C SER A 140 -13.90 -3.81 5.91
N ALA A 141 -13.99 -3.09 4.79
CA ALA A 141 -15.26 -2.64 4.23
C ALA A 141 -16.14 -3.85 3.86
N LYS A 142 -17.41 -3.79 4.28
CA LYS A 142 -18.42 -4.83 4.00
C LYS A 142 -19.14 -4.62 2.66
N THR A 143 -19.04 -3.42 2.11
CA THR A 143 -19.61 -3.04 0.81
C THR A 143 -18.48 -2.78 -0.18
N PRO A 144 -18.77 -2.79 -1.50
CA PRO A 144 -17.79 -2.41 -2.51
C PRO A 144 -17.26 -0.99 -2.26
N VAL A 145 -15.94 -0.86 -2.16
CA VAL A 145 -15.28 0.43 -1.96
C VAL A 145 -15.20 1.15 -3.30
N GLN A 146 -15.76 2.35 -3.40
CA GLN A 146 -15.55 3.18 -4.58
C GLN A 146 -14.16 3.81 -4.49
N TYR A 147 -13.47 3.88 -5.62
CA TYR A 147 -12.20 4.59 -5.69
C TYR A 147 -12.08 5.37 -7.00
N ARG A 148 -11.39 6.50 -6.92
CA ARG A 148 -11.12 7.38 -8.04
C ARG A 148 -9.62 7.48 -8.30
N ILE A 149 -9.23 7.31 -9.54
CA ILE A 149 -7.92 7.70 -10.04
C ILE A 149 -8.06 9.12 -10.56
N SER A 150 -7.41 10.08 -9.91
CA SER A 150 -7.43 11.49 -10.28
C SER A 150 -6.10 11.92 -10.87
N GLY A 151 -6.16 12.61 -12.01
CA GLY A 151 -5.02 13.25 -12.67
C GLY A 151 -5.50 14.38 -13.59
N ASN A 152 -5.05 14.39 -14.84
CA ASN A 152 -5.63 15.24 -15.89
C ASN A 152 -7.11 14.86 -16.21
N LYS A 153 -7.47 13.61 -15.88
CA LYS A 153 -8.79 13.00 -16.04
C LYS A 153 -9.11 12.20 -14.77
N ASN A 154 -10.41 12.07 -14.50
CA ASN A 154 -10.90 11.28 -13.37
C ASN A 154 -11.49 9.97 -13.88
N THR A 155 -11.06 8.86 -13.29
CA THR A 155 -11.63 7.53 -13.54
C THR A 155 -12.20 6.98 -12.25
N ASP A 156 -13.51 6.76 -12.22
CA ASP A 156 -14.23 6.15 -11.09
C ASP A 156 -14.37 4.64 -11.26
N LEU A 157 -14.05 3.90 -10.21
CA LEU A 157 -14.02 2.44 -10.20
C LEU A 157 -14.58 1.91 -8.87
N LYS A 158 -14.87 0.61 -8.85
CA LYS A 158 -15.36 -0.09 -7.66
C LYS A 158 -14.48 -1.30 -7.35
N LEU A 159 -14.12 -1.42 -6.08
CA LEU A 159 -13.42 -2.57 -5.52
C LEU A 159 -14.43 -3.48 -4.83
N TYR A 160 -14.89 -4.51 -5.53
CA TYR A 160 -15.88 -5.47 -5.02
C TYR A 160 -15.28 -6.52 -4.08
N VAL A 161 -14.01 -6.88 -4.31
CA VAL A 161 -13.27 -7.84 -3.48
C VAL A 161 -12.06 -7.13 -2.91
N ASN A 162 -11.98 -7.06 -1.58
CA ASN A 162 -10.94 -6.36 -0.81
C ASN A 162 -10.25 -7.27 0.22
N SER A 163 -10.62 -8.55 0.27
CA SER A 163 -10.09 -9.53 1.24
C SER A 163 -8.57 -9.69 1.17
N TYR A 164 -7.97 -9.60 -0.02
CA TYR A 164 -6.53 -9.65 -0.19
C TYR A 164 -5.80 -8.46 0.45
N ILE A 165 -6.45 -7.27 0.51
CA ILE A 165 -5.92 -6.11 1.23
C ILE A 165 -5.92 -6.37 2.73
N LYS A 166 -7.04 -6.89 3.24
CA LYS A 166 -7.18 -7.28 4.65
C LYS A 166 -6.12 -8.30 5.06
N ILE A 167 -5.96 -9.36 4.26
CA ILE A 167 -5.00 -10.44 4.52
C ILE A 167 -3.55 -9.92 4.52
N THR A 168 -3.17 -9.07 3.55
CA THR A 168 -1.83 -8.44 3.56
C THR A 168 -1.62 -7.56 4.78
N LYS A 169 -2.64 -6.82 5.23
CA LYS A 169 -2.57 -6.00 6.45
C LYS A 169 -2.50 -6.83 7.72
N GLU A 170 -3.21 -7.95 7.80
CA GLU A 170 -3.08 -8.90 8.92
C GLU A 170 -1.66 -9.44 9.01
N LEU A 171 -1.03 -9.82 7.88
CA LEU A 171 0.36 -10.26 7.88
C LEU A 171 1.31 -9.16 8.35
N TYR A 172 1.11 -7.91 7.89
CA TYR A 172 1.92 -6.78 8.34
C TYR A 172 1.86 -6.61 9.85
N ASP A 173 0.66 -6.69 10.43
CA ASP A 173 0.46 -6.60 11.87
C ASP A 173 1.14 -7.75 12.62
N MET A 174 1.06 -8.97 12.12
CA MET A 174 1.74 -10.13 12.72
C MET A 174 3.26 -9.99 12.73
N LEU A 175 3.83 -9.29 11.74
CA LEU A 175 5.28 -9.12 11.59
C LEU A 175 5.84 -7.92 12.38
N THR A 176 5.00 -7.01 12.84
CA THR A 176 5.42 -5.69 13.35
C THR A 176 4.86 -5.31 14.73
N LYS A 177 3.92 -6.09 15.27
CA LYS A 177 3.37 -5.90 16.61
C LYS A 177 4.18 -6.60 17.68
#